data_AF-M1NZS9-F1
#
_entry.id   AF-M1NZS9-F1
#
_cell.length_a   1.000
_cell.length_b   1.000
_cell.length_c   1.000
_cell.angle_alpha   90.00
_cell.angle_beta   90.00
_cell.angle_gamma   90.00
#
_symmetry.space_group_name_H-M   'P 1'
#
loop_
_entity.id
_entity.type
_entity.pdbx_description
1 polymer ?
#
loop_
_entity_poly.entity_id
_entity_poly.type
_entity_poly.pdbx_seq_one_letter_code
_entity_poly.pdbx_strand_id
1 'polypeptide(L)'
;AVHIPTTVSRTCDGGTTSRWSAMQIGVSFIGAYKMCAGEAAVADLAFAAKHAGVIQMADILPARRARGPNEPGGIKFGHFCDMIQSDRKYPNDPVRSSLEIVAAGTMLFDQIWLGSFMS
;
A
#
# COMPACT_ATOMS: atom_id res chain seq x y z
N ALA A 1 1.33 7.82 7.69
CA ALA A 1 0.80 7.01 6.58
C ALA A 1 0.07 7.92 5.60
N VAL A 2 0.12 7.63 4.30
CA VAL A 2 -0.55 8.43 3.26
C VAL A 2 -1.65 7.58 2.64
N HIS A 3 -2.88 8.09 2.65
CA HIS A 3 -4.05 7.42 2.05
C HIS A 3 -4.51 8.27 0.85
N ILE A 4 -4.50 7.70 -0.35
CA ILE A 4 -4.98 8.38 -1.55
C ILE A 4 -6.51 8.26 -1.63
N PRO A 5 -7.20 9.12 -2.42
CA PRO A 5 -8.65 9.04 -2.54
C PRO A 5 -9.11 7.66 -3.05
N THR A 6 -10.12 7.08 -2.40
CA THR A 6 -10.67 5.78 -2.80
C THR A 6 -11.14 5.77 -4.25
N THR A 7 -11.71 6.87 -4.75
CA THR A 7 -12.12 7.00 -6.15
C THR A 7 -10.94 6.83 -7.11
N VAL A 8 -9.78 7.40 -6.80
CA VAL A 8 -8.56 7.22 -7.61
C VAL A 8 -8.13 5.76 -7.61
N SER A 9 -8.10 5.12 -6.43
CA SER A 9 -7.75 3.70 -6.33
C SER A 9 -8.71 2.79 -7.08
N ARG A 10 -10.00 3.14 -7.17
CA ARG A 10 -11.01 2.38 -7.92
C ARG A 10 -10.95 2.62 -9.42
N THR A 11 -10.57 3.82 -9.85
CA THR A 11 -10.41 4.17 -11.27
C THR A 11 -9.10 3.66 -11.85
N CYS A 12 -8.05 3.56 -11.02
CA CYS A 12 -6.72 3.14 -11.41
C CYS A 12 -6.39 1.76 -10.79
N ASP A 13 -5.20 1.62 -10.21
CA ASP A 13 -4.66 0.39 -9.64
C ASP A 13 -3.88 0.66 -8.33
N GLY A 14 -3.40 -0.41 -7.68
CA GLY A 14 -2.56 -0.31 -6.49
C GLY A 14 -1.25 0.44 -6.75
N GLY A 15 -0.65 0.26 -7.93
CA GLY A 15 0.62 0.88 -8.34
C GLY A 15 0.57 2.41 -8.41
N THR A 16 -0.64 2.98 -8.52
CA THR A 16 -0.87 4.43 -8.49
C THR A 16 -0.61 5.03 -7.10
N THR A 17 -0.77 4.26 -6.03
CA THR A 17 -0.74 4.75 -4.63
C THR A 17 0.57 5.46 -4.26
N SER A 18 1.71 4.79 -4.44
CA SER A 18 3.02 5.34 -4.06
C SER A 18 3.42 6.50 -4.96
N ARG A 19 3.07 6.42 -6.25
CA ARG A 19 3.32 7.49 -7.23
C ARG A 19 2.55 8.76 -6.87
N TRP A 20 1.24 8.63 -6.65
CA TRP A 20 0.37 9.73 -6.24
C TRP A 20 0.86 10.36 -4.94
N SER A 21 1.15 9.54 -3.93
CA SER A 21 1.71 9.98 -2.65
C SER A 21 2.98 10.82 -2.86
N ALA A 22 3.95 10.31 -3.61
CA ALA A 22 5.22 11.00 -3.84
C ALA A 22 5.07 12.33 -4.57
N MET A 23 4.12 12.47 -5.51
CA MET A 23 3.87 13.74 -6.19
C MET A 23 3.38 14.80 -5.21
N GLN A 24 2.41 14.45 -4.36
CA GLN A 24 1.88 15.40 -3.39
C GLN A 24 2.88 15.71 -2.27
N ILE A 25 3.70 14.74 -1.84
CA ILE A 25 4.81 14.99 -0.91
C ILE A 25 5.79 15.99 -1.52
N GLY A 26 6.23 15.78 -2.77
CA GLY A 26 7.19 16.67 -3.44
C GLY A 26 6.69 18.12 -3.54
N VAL A 27 5.46 18.32 -4.01
CA VAL A 27 4.85 19.66 -4.11
C VAL A 27 4.67 20.30 -2.73
N SER A 28 4.31 19.51 -1.72
CA SER A 28 4.17 20.00 -0.35
C SER A 28 5.52 20.45 0.24
N PHE A 29 6.60 19.72 -0.03
CA PHE A 29 7.95 20.10 0.40
C PHE A 29 8.40 21.40 -0.26
N ILE A 30 8.18 21.55 -1.57
CA ILE A 30 8.51 22.79 -2.29
C ILE A 30 7.81 23.99 -1.64
N GLY A 31 6.51 23.87 -1.37
CA GLY A 31 5.72 24.93 -0.74
C GLY A 31 6.12 25.21 0.71
N ALA A 32 6.29 24.17 1.53
CA ALA A 32 6.54 24.30 2.96
C ALA A 32 7.96 24.81 3.28
N TYR A 33 8.96 24.43 2.48
CA TYR A 33 10.36 24.76 2.72
C TYR A 33 10.91 25.85 1.79
N LYS A 34 10.04 26.50 0.99
CA LYS A 34 10.41 27.57 0.04
C LYS A 34 11.53 27.16 -0.91
N MET A 35 11.52 25.91 -1.35
CA MET A 35 12.47 25.40 -2.33
C MET A 35 12.16 25.97 -3.72
N CYS A 36 13.15 25.97 -4.61
CA CYS A 36 12.88 26.29 -6.01
C CYS A 36 12.06 25.15 -6.66
N ALA A 37 11.01 25.53 -7.40
CA ALA A 37 10.12 24.57 -8.06
C ALA A 37 10.82 23.88 -9.24
N GLY A 38 11.48 22.75 -8.96
CA GLY A 38 12.18 21.93 -9.96
C GLY A 38 13.70 22.00 -9.89
N GLU A 39 14.29 22.43 -8.77
CA GLU A 39 15.73 22.31 -8.57
C GLU A 39 16.20 20.87 -8.35
N ALA A 40 17.50 20.61 -8.46
CA ALA A 40 18.10 19.27 -8.37
C ALA A 40 17.71 18.52 -7.09
N ALA A 41 17.61 19.20 -5.95
CA ALA A 41 17.22 18.60 -4.67
C ALA A 41 15.80 18.01 -4.68
N VAL A 42 14.91 18.45 -5.59
CA VAL A 42 13.58 17.86 -5.76
C VAL A 42 13.67 16.41 -6.28
N ALA A 43 14.72 16.06 -7.03
CA ALA A 43 14.94 14.70 -7.48
C ALA A 43 15.26 13.75 -6.32
N ASP A 44 16.03 14.21 -5.32
CA ASP A 44 16.34 13.44 -4.12
C ASP A 44 15.08 13.16 -3.30
N LEU A 45 14.20 14.16 -3.16
CA LEU A 45 12.88 13.99 -2.53
C LEU A 45 12.03 12.96 -3.29
N ALA A 46 12.03 13.01 -4.64
CA ALA A 46 11.30 12.07 -5.46
C ALA A 46 11.84 10.63 -5.31
N PHE A 47 13.16 10.44 -5.28
CA PHE A 47 13.77 9.14 -5.05
C PHE A 47 13.47 8.59 -3.65
N ALA A 48 13.57 9.44 -2.63
CA ALA A 48 13.23 9.08 -1.26
C ALA A 48 11.76 8.65 -1.13
N ALA A 49 10.83 9.42 -1.69
CA ALA A 49 9.40 9.15 -1.58
C ALA A 49 8.90 7.99 -2.46
N LYS A 50 9.60 7.65 -3.54
CA LYS A 50 9.19 6.58 -4.48
C LYS A 50 9.94 5.26 -4.31
N HIS A 51 11.14 5.27 -3.74
CA HIS A 51 12.00 4.08 -3.70
C HIS A 51 12.70 3.91 -2.35
N ALA A 52 13.52 4.87 -1.91
CA ALA A 52 14.41 4.63 -0.77
C ALA A 52 13.70 4.55 0.59
N GLY A 53 12.62 5.32 0.76
CA GLY A 53 11.87 5.41 2.03
C GLY A 53 10.43 4.94 1.93
N VAL A 54 10.01 4.36 0.80
CA VAL A 54 8.63 3.89 0.63
C VAL A 54 8.49 2.46 1.14
N ILE A 55 7.45 2.24 1.95
CA ILE A 55 6.97 0.89 2.26
C ILE A 55 5.66 0.70 1.53
N GLN A 56 5.67 -0.23 0.57
CA GLN A 56 4.48 -0.63 -0.17
C GLN A 56 3.73 -1.71 0.62
N MET A 57 2.40 -1.79 0.42
CA MET A 57 1.58 -2.84 1.04
C MET A 57 1.89 -4.22 0.43
N ALA A 58 2.25 -4.25 -0.85
CA ALA A 58 2.55 -5.44 -1.62
C ALA A 58 3.61 -5.19 -2.69
N ASP A 59 4.41 -6.22 -2.97
CA ASP A 59 5.40 -6.22 -4.04
C ASP A 59 4.75 -6.48 -5.42
N ILE A 60 5.47 -6.14 -6.49
CA ILE A 60 5.05 -6.40 -7.88
C ILE A 60 4.98 -7.92 -8.17
N LEU A 61 4.02 -8.35 -8.99
CA LEU A 61 3.87 -9.75 -9.35
C LEU A 61 4.61 -10.17 -10.65
N PRO A 62 5.06 -11.43 -10.75
CA PRO A 62 5.67 -11.96 -11.97
C PRO A 62 4.74 -11.92 -13.18
N ALA A 63 5.33 -11.89 -14.38
CA ALA A 63 4.64 -11.65 -15.65
C ALA A 63 3.40 -12.52 -15.92
N ARG A 64 3.40 -13.80 -15.51
CA ARG A 64 2.25 -14.71 -15.71
C ARG A 64 0.97 -14.24 -15.01
N ARG A 65 1.11 -13.42 -13.97
CA ARG A 65 0.01 -12.81 -13.18
C ARG A 65 0.31 -11.32 -12.95
N ALA A 66 0.76 -10.65 -14.01
CA ALA A 66 1.30 -9.30 -13.96
C ALA A 66 0.33 -8.32 -13.28
N ARG A 67 0.82 -7.73 -12.18
CA ARG A 67 0.13 -6.72 -11.39
C ARG A 67 1.18 -5.84 -10.73
N GLY A 68 0.89 -4.54 -10.65
CA GLY A 68 1.75 -3.58 -9.97
C GLY A 68 1.85 -3.84 -8.47
N PRO A 69 2.66 -3.04 -7.76
CA PRO A 69 2.68 -3.04 -6.30
C PRO A 69 1.29 -2.73 -5.70
N ASN A 70 1.12 -3.00 -4.41
CA ASN A 70 -0.13 -2.79 -3.65
C ASN A 70 -1.36 -3.60 -4.13
N GLU A 71 -1.16 -4.65 -4.92
CA GLU A 71 -2.24 -5.58 -5.31
C GLU A 71 -2.29 -6.80 -4.37
N PRO A 72 -3.47 -7.42 -4.14
CA PRO A 72 -3.65 -8.44 -3.10
C PRO A 72 -2.64 -9.60 -3.18
N GLY A 73 -2.32 -10.09 -4.38
CA GLY A 73 -1.42 -11.23 -4.55
C GLY A 73 0.03 -11.00 -4.13
N GLY A 74 0.46 -9.73 -3.96
CA GLY A 74 1.81 -9.39 -3.50
C GLY A 74 1.90 -9.10 -2.01
N ILE A 75 0.78 -9.16 -1.27
CA ILE A 75 0.76 -8.93 0.18
C ILE A 75 1.35 -10.16 0.87
N LYS A 76 2.38 -9.96 1.70
CA LYS A 76 2.95 -11.02 2.55
C LYS A 76 2.00 -11.31 3.71
N PHE A 77 1.82 -12.59 4.07
CA PHE A 77 0.91 -12.96 5.15
C PHE A 77 1.23 -12.28 6.49
N GLY A 78 2.52 -12.10 6.84
CA GLY A 78 2.89 -11.34 8.04
C GLY A 78 2.41 -9.89 8.01
N HIS A 79 2.63 -9.18 6.89
CA HIS A 79 2.12 -7.82 6.72
C HIS A 79 0.58 -7.80 6.78
N PHE A 80 -0.08 -8.81 6.22
CA PHE A 80 -1.52 -8.94 6.28
C PHE A 80 -2.03 -9.11 7.71
N CYS A 81 -1.37 -9.94 8.52
CA CYS A 81 -1.67 -10.09 9.94
C CYS A 81 -1.59 -8.74 10.67
N ASP A 82 -0.51 -7.96 10.43
CA ASP A 82 -0.31 -6.66 11.07
C ASP A 82 -1.32 -5.58 10.64
N MET A 83 -1.93 -5.72 9.45
CA MET A 83 -3.02 -4.83 9.01
C MET A 83 -4.29 -5.02 9.86
N ILE A 84 -4.51 -6.20 10.42
CA ILE A 84 -5.69 -6.51 11.22
C ILE A 84 -5.45 -6.12 12.68
N GLN A 85 -6.20 -5.13 13.14
CA GLN A 85 -5.95 -4.44 14.41
C GLN A 85 -6.60 -5.12 15.63
N SER A 86 -6.82 -6.43 15.57
CA SER A 86 -7.51 -7.16 16.65
C SER A 86 -6.64 -7.34 17.88
N ASP A 87 -5.35 -7.62 17.66
CA ASP A 87 -4.31 -7.79 18.68
C ASP A 87 -4.20 -6.58 19.63
N ARG A 88 -4.21 -5.34 19.11
CA ARG A 88 -4.12 -4.14 19.93
C ARG A 88 -5.40 -3.85 20.73
N LYS A 89 -6.54 -4.38 20.27
CA LYS A 89 -7.85 -4.14 20.89
C LYS A 89 -8.17 -5.21 21.93
N TYR A 90 -7.78 -6.46 21.67
CA TYR A 90 -8.04 -7.61 22.53
C TYR A 90 -6.72 -8.38 22.79
N PRO A 91 -5.75 -7.77 23.50
CA PRO A 91 -4.39 -8.31 23.61
C PRO A 91 -4.30 -9.63 24.39
N ASN A 92 -5.28 -9.91 25.24
CA ASN A 92 -5.34 -11.13 26.06
C ASN A 92 -6.16 -12.26 25.42
N ASP A 93 -6.67 -12.06 24.19
CA ASP A 93 -7.45 -13.06 23.46
C ASP A 93 -6.75 -13.38 22.11
N PRO A 94 -5.70 -14.21 22.14
CA PRO A 94 -4.93 -14.53 20.94
C PRO A 94 -5.77 -15.32 19.91
N VAL A 95 -6.73 -16.13 20.37
CA VAL A 95 -7.61 -16.91 19.49
C VAL A 95 -8.47 -15.98 18.66
N ARG A 96 -9.07 -14.96 19.28
CA ARG A 96 -9.81 -13.94 18.56
C ARG A 96 -8.93 -13.23 17.53
N SER A 97 -7.72 -12.83 17.89
CA SER A 97 -6.81 -12.17 16.94
C SER A 97 -6.56 -13.04 15.71
N SER A 98 -6.23 -14.32 15.92
CA SER A 98 -6.02 -15.27 14.83
C SER A 98 -7.26 -15.44 13.95
N LEU A 99 -8.46 -15.53 14.52
CA LEU A 99 -9.70 -15.71 13.76
C LEU A 99 -10.10 -14.47 12.96
N GLU A 100 -9.85 -13.27 13.47
CA GLU A 100 -10.11 -12.01 12.74
C GLU A 100 -9.14 -11.88 11.54
N ILE A 101 -7.89 -12.31 11.69
CA ILE A 101 -6.94 -12.43 10.58
C ILE A 101 -7.46 -13.42 9.53
N VAL A 102 -7.92 -14.60 9.94
CA VAL A 102 -8.50 -15.60 9.02
C VAL A 102 -9.71 -15.04 8.29
N ALA A 103 -10.64 -14.38 8.99
CA ALA A 103 -11.84 -13.81 8.40
C ALA A 103 -11.53 -12.74 7.36
N ALA A 104 -10.57 -11.85 7.65
CA ALA A 104 -10.13 -10.88 6.67
C ALA A 104 -9.41 -11.54 5.48
N GLY A 105 -8.63 -12.59 5.74
CA GLY A 105 -7.86 -13.32 4.74
C GLY A 105 -8.74 -14.05 3.74
N THR A 106 -9.80 -14.73 4.19
CA THR A 106 -10.76 -15.40 3.29
C THR A 106 -11.51 -14.41 2.41
N MET A 107 -11.85 -13.23 2.94
CA MET A 107 -12.47 -12.17 2.15
C MET A 107 -11.50 -11.62 1.10
N LEU A 108 -10.28 -11.25 1.48
CA LEU A 108 -9.35 -10.60 0.54
C LEU A 108 -8.71 -11.59 -0.45
N PHE A 109 -8.16 -12.70 0.04
CA PHE A 109 -7.39 -13.63 -0.79
C PHE A 109 -8.28 -14.58 -1.58
N ASP A 110 -9.36 -15.11 -1.00
CA ASP A 110 -10.20 -16.06 -1.74
C ASP A 110 -11.26 -15.33 -2.55
N GLN A 111 -12.08 -14.48 -1.93
CA GLN A 111 -13.23 -13.89 -2.65
C GLN A 111 -12.81 -12.83 -3.68
N ILE A 112 -11.90 -11.91 -3.31
CA ILE A 112 -11.49 -10.82 -4.21
C ILE A 112 -10.33 -11.26 -5.11
N TRP A 113 -9.23 -11.74 -4.52
CA TRP A 113 -8.03 -12.01 -5.30
C TRP A 113 -8.18 -13.26 -6.19
N LEU A 114 -8.38 -14.43 -5.59
CA LEU A 114 -8.48 -15.68 -6.35
C LEU A 114 -9.79 -15.77 -7.14
N GLY A 115 -10.91 -15.35 -6.53
CA GLY A 115 -12.25 -15.46 -7.09
C GLY A 115 -12.69 -14.30 -8.00
N SER A 116 -11.84 -13.31 -8.24
CA SER A 116 -12.13 -12.25 -9.22
C SER A 116 -10.91 -11.82 -10.02
N PHE A 117 -9.80 -11.43 -9.39
CA PHE A 117 -8.62 -10.96 -10.14
C PHE A 117 -7.94 -12.06 -10.96
N MET A 118 -8.06 -13.32 -10.52
CA MET A 118 -7.32 -14.46 -11.04
C MET A 118 -8.20 -15.54 -11.69
N SER A 119 -9.51 -15.31 -11.80
CA SER A 119 -10.49 -16.24 -12.41
C SER A 119 -11.32 -15.55 -13.47
#